data_AF-G4Z3R8-F1
#
_entry.id   AF-G4Z3R8-F1
#
_cell.length_a   1.000
_cell.length_b   1.000
_cell.length_c   1.000
_cell.angle_alpha   90.00
_cell.angle_beta   90.00
_cell.angle_gamma   90.00
#
_symmetry.space_group_name_H-M   'P 1'
#
loop_
_entity.id
_entity.type
_entity.pdbx_description
1 polymer ?
#
loop_
_entity_poly.entity_id
_entity_poly.type
_entity_poly.pdbx_seq_one_letter_code
_entity_poly.pdbx_strand_id
1 'polypeptide(L)'
;GQEGSDELHFVFTTSCEPYQDWQSEALAQSFARVGQRGALTRIVSGCSDDAVKELLRRTQKSSPHLRIHVTRDFRSLPIFKEVSDDVEKASTPDDYAPYNKPFGLRDWLESANPPVREELVVVLDPDFLFIRPFAVNTGGRVTSAKGGSRDKTEVTDTVATGVAVAQRWSEYLGTAAFENSSSICPECAKVSKADATEYFAVGPPYAITRKDLAELMDDYCNMTVLKRDQMNREHWMSEMLGYSLAAAKHGVKHTTFDNLALGNKADDYTGFVNIMKGNPCEDPVTPLIPGEAPPLLHGCHAYEADDDRGLKWMFYKHLIPNNMFTCDSWLLASPPASVWTLAKRSRDKQRMLEAYGVCTSVKVFNQALVDFKTKMCPDGFNQNRRLRLVK
;
A
#
# COMPACT_ATOMS: atom_id res chain seq x y z
N GLY A 1 -6.84 20.12 -15.62
CA GLY A 1 -7.60 19.21 -16.51
C GLY A 1 -7.13 17.80 -16.24
N GLN A 2 -8.05 16.84 -16.16
CA GLN A 2 -7.79 15.41 -15.85
C GLN A 2 -7.36 14.61 -17.10
N GLU A 3 -6.39 15.11 -17.86
CA GLU A 3 -5.83 14.35 -19.01
C GLU A 3 -4.76 13.34 -18.57
N GLY A 4 -4.05 13.56 -17.46
CA GLY A 4 -2.96 12.68 -16.99
C GLY A 4 -3.35 11.43 -16.18
N SER A 5 -4.63 11.18 -15.88
CA SER A 5 -5.00 10.02 -15.03
C SER A 5 -5.14 8.69 -15.79
N ASP A 6 -5.30 8.75 -17.11
CA ASP A 6 -5.35 7.54 -17.95
C ASP A 6 -3.95 6.97 -18.23
N GLU A 7 -2.90 7.72 -17.87
CA GLU A 7 -1.49 7.32 -17.97
C GLU A 7 -0.98 6.57 -16.74
N LEU A 8 -1.84 6.31 -15.74
CA LEU A 8 -1.48 5.62 -14.51
C LEU A 8 -1.82 4.13 -14.58
N HIS A 9 -0.84 3.29 -14.23
CA HIS A 9 -1.03 1.87 -13.96
C HIS A 9 -0.78 1.56 -12.49
N PHE A 10 -1.83 1.23 -11.77
CA PHE A 10 -1.76 0.81 -10.38
C PHE A 10 -1.44 -0.67 -10.29
N VAL A 11 -0.46 -1.04 -9.48
CA VAL A 11 -0.02 -2.43 -9.35
C VAL A 11 0.25 -2.77 -7.89
N PHE A 12 -0.15 -3.96 -7.46
CA PHE A 12 0.15 -4.48 -6.13
C PHE A 12 0.42 -5.99 -6.21
N THR A 13 1.18 -6.50 -5.23
CA THR A 13 1.58 -7.90 -5.17
C THR A 13 0.93 -8.62 -4.00
N THR A 14 0.54 -9.87 -4.19
CA THR A 14 0.02 -10.76 -3.16
C THR A 14 0.57 -12.17 -3.32
N SER A 15 0.67 -12.93 -2.23
CA SER A 15 0.66 -14.39 -2.27
C SER A 15 -0.74 -14.91 -2.63
N CYS A 16 -0.83 -16.21 -2.90
CA CYS A 16 -2.10 -16.90 -3.10
C CYS A 16 -2.86 -17.24 -1.80
N GLU A 17 -2.46 -16.67 -0.66
CA GLU A 17 -3.05 -17.01 0.63
C GLU A 17 -4.39 -16.29 0.86
N PRO A 18 -5.38 -16.94 1.51
CA PRO A 18 -6.69 -16.33 1.79
C PRO A 18 -6.61 -14.98 2.53
N TYR A 19 -5.55 -14.77 3.31
CA TYR A 19 -5.31 -13.52 4.03
C TYR A 19 -5.15 -12.31 3.10
N GLN A 20 -4.56 -12.45 1.91
CA GLN A 20 -4.38 -11.34 0.98
C GLN A 20 -5.48 -11.25 -0.09
N ASP A 21 -6.35 -12.25 -0.14
CA ASP A 21 -7.47 -12.30 -1.07
C ASP A 21 -8.54 -11.25 -0.74
N TRP A 22 -8.93 -11.15 0.53
CA TRP A 22 -9.89 -10.13 0.95
C TRP A 22 -9.31 -8.72 0.80
N GLN A 23 -7.99 -8.56 1.02
CA GLN A 23 -7.28 -7.29 0.86
C GLN A 23 -7.34 -6.83 -0.60
N SER A 24 -6.96 -7.72 -1.52
CA SER A 24 -7.03 -7.48 -2.96
C SER A 24 -8.44 -7.10 -3.42
N GLU A 25 -9.47 -7.79 -2.94
CA GLU A 25 -10.85 -7.52 -3.36
C GLU A 25 -11.34 -6.18 -2.79
N ALA A 26 -11.02 -5.88 -1.53
CA ALA A 26 -11.40 -4.60 -0.92
C ALA A 26 -10.71 -3.41 -1.60
N LEU A 27 -9.42 -3.55 -1.96
CA LEU A 27 -8.69 -2.57 -2.74
C LEU A 27 -9.37 -2.37 -4.11
N ALA A 28 -9.64 -3.44 -4.85
CA ALA A 28 -10.25 -3.34 -6.18
C ALA A 28 -11.66 -2.72 -6.16
N GLN A 29 -12.52 -3.07 -5.19
CA GLN A 29 -13.85 -2.46 -5.07
C GLN A 29 -13.75 -0.98 -4.68
N SER A 30 -12.87 -0.62 -3.74
CA SER A 30 -12.69 0.79 -3.35
C SER A 30 -12.12 1.64 -4.49
N PHE A 31 -11.19 1.10 -5.29
CA PHE A 31 -10.66 1.72 -6.51
C PHE A 31 -11.80 2.10 -7.48
N ALA A 32 -12.68 1.14 -7.79
CA ALA A 32 -13.80 1.38 -8.69
C ALA A 32 -14.81 2.37 -8.09
N ARG A 33 -15.11 2.25 -6.79
CA ARG A 33 -16.08 3.09 -6.09
C ARG A 33 -15.72 4.57 -6.09
N VAL A 34 -14.45 4.91 -5.95
CA VAL A 34 -14.01 6.33 -6.01
C VAL A 34 -13.89 6.86 -7.44
N GLY A 35 -14.16 6.02 -8.45
CA GLY A 35 -13.98 6.38 -9.85
C GLY A 35 -12.51 6.58 -10.22
N GLN A 36 -11.59 5.83 -9.60
CA GLN A 36 -10.17 5.91 -9.95
C GLN A 36 -9.99 5.54 -11.43
N ARG A 37 -9.32 6.41 -12.17
CA ARG A 37 -8.94 6.19 -13.57
C ARG A 37 -7.55 5.54 -13.65
N GLY A 38 -7.24 4.97 -14.80
CA GLY A 38 -6.03 4.17 -15.03
C GLY A 38 -6.27 2.66 -14.93
N ALA A 39 -5.24 1.89 -15.20
CA ALA A 39 -5.27 0.42 -15.10
C ALA A 39 -5.00 -0.04 -13.67
N LEU A 40 -5.51 -1.21 -13.28
CA LEU A 40 -5.22 -1.86 -12.01
C LEU A 40 -4.82 -3.32 -12.24
N THR A 41 -3.64 -3.72 -11.75
CA THR A 41 -3.15 -5.11 -11.82
C THR A 41 -2.83 -5.65 -10.42
N ARG A 42 -3.34 -6.85 -10.13
CA ARG A 42 -2.85 -7.70 -9.04
C ARG A 42 -1.82 -8.68 -9.61
N ILE A 43 -0.60 -8.62 -9.08
CA ILE A 43 0.40 -9.67 -9.27
C ILE A 43 0.19 -10.71 -8.17
N VAL A 44 -0.13 -11.94 -8.52
CA VAL A 44 -0.37 -13.03 -7.57
C VAL A 44 0.70 -14.10 -7.70
N SER A 45 1.38 -14.39 -6.59
CA SER A 45 2.54 -15.29 -6.55
C SER A 45 2.19 -16.60 -5.84
N GLY A 46 2.61 -17.72 -6.43
CA GLY A 46 2.58 -19.03 -5.77
C GLY A 46 1.21 -19.72 -5.75
N CYS A 47 0.30 -19.40 -6.67
CA CYS A 47 -0.95 -20.13 -6.82
C CYS A 47 -0.75 -21.48 -7.54
N SER A 48 -1.55 -22.49 -7.18
CA SER A 48 -1.74 -23.67 -8.03
C SER A 48 -2.63 -23.34 -9.23
N ASP A 49 -2.56 -24.15 -10.29
CA ASP A 49 -3.36 -23.94 -11.51
C ASP A 49 -4.87 -23.86 -11.23
N ASP A 50 -5.38 -24.68 -10.32
CA ASP A 50 -6.80 -24.66 -9.97
C ASP A 50 -7.18 -23.43 -9.14
N ALA A 51 -6.29 -22.98 -8.26
CA ALA A 51 -6.47 -21.72 -7.53
C ALA A 51 -6.46 -20.52 -8.48
N VAL A 52 -5.59 -20.52 -9.51
CA VAL A 52 -5.56 -19.50 -10.56
C VAL A 52 -6.87 -19.48 -11.33
N LYS A 53 -7.37 -20.64 -11.78
CA LYS A 53 -8.65 -20.71 -12.52
C LYS A 53 -9.81 -20.13 -11.72
N GLU A 54 -9.92 -20.51 -10.44
CA GLU A 54 -10.99 -19.99 -9.59
C GLU A 54 -10.82 -18.50 -9.30
N LEU A 55 -9.59 -18.03 -9.05
CA LEU A 55 -9.29 -16.61 -8.89
C LEU A 55 -9.72 -15.81 -10.12
N LEU A 56 -9.31 -16.22 -11.32
CA LEU A 56 -9.66 -15.54 -12.57
C LEU A 56 -11.17 -15.49 -12.78
N ARG A 57 -11.86 -16.62 -12.57
CA ARG A 57 -13.32 -16.70 -12.70
C ARG A 57 -14.03 -15.78 -11.70
N ARG A 58 -13.57 -15.76 -10.44
CA ARG A 58 -14.11 -14.90 -9.39
C ARG A 58 -13.89 -13.43 -9.74
N THR A 59 -12.65 -13.05 -10.05
CA THR A 59 -12.26 -11.66 -10.36
C THR A 59 -12.98 -11.13 -11.59
N GLN A 60 -13.14 -11.93 -12.64
CA GLN A 60 -13.88 -11.49 -13.84
C GLN A 60 -15.32 -11.06 -13.51
N LYS A 61 -15.95 -11.70 -12.51
CA LYS A 61 -17.31 -11.36 -12.08
C LYS A 61 -17.34 -10.25 -11.02
N SER A 62 -16.46 -10.28 -10.02
CA SER A 62 -16.47 -9.31 -8.91
C SER A 62 -15.87 -7.96 -9.30
N SER A 63 -14.76 -7.99 -10.02
CA SER A 63 -13.88 -6.86 -10.32
C SER A 63 -13.33 -6.97 -11.75
N PRO A 64 -14.18 -6.84 -12.79
CA PRO A 64 -13.75 -6.95 -14.20
C PRO A 64 -12.73 -5.88 -14.62
N HIS A 65 -12.56 -4.82 -13.83
CA HIS A 65 -11.53 -3.78 -14.00
C HIS A 65 -10.16 -4.16 -13.43
N LEU A 66 -10.06 -5.25 -12.66
CA LEU A 66 -8.81 -5.75 -12.10
C LEU A 66 -8.18 -6.77 -13.04
N ARG A 67 -6.96 -6.49 -13.50
CA ARG A 67 -6.11 -7.44 -14.24
C ARG A 67 -5.39 -8.36 -13.25
N ILE A 68 -5.20 -9.61 -13.63
CA ILE A 68 -4.44 -10.59 -12.84
C ILE A 68 -3.19 -10.99 -13.62
N HIS A 69 -2.03 -10.84 -12.99
CA HIS A 69 -0.75 -11.37 -13.46
C HIS A 69 -0.29 -12.46 -12.51
N VAL A 70 0.03 -13.65 -13.03
CA VAL A 70 0.39 -14.81 -12.19
C VAL A 70 1.89 -15.03 -12.26
N THR A 71 2.53 -15.21 -11.11
CA THR A 71 3.96 -15.53 -11.03
C THR A 71 4.19 -16.78 -10.19
N ARG A 72 5.38 -17.36 -10.31
CA ARG A 72 5.85 -18.33 -9.32
C ARG A 72 5.97 -17.68 -7.93
N ASP A 73 6.09 -18.51 -6.89
CA ASP A 73 6.44 -18.03 -5.57
C ASP A 73 7.95 -17.70 -5.52
N PHE A 74 8.26 -16.54 -4.96
CA PHE A 74 9.61 -16.04 -4.75
C PHE A 74 9.99 -16.01 -3.26
N ARG A 75 9.09 -16.39 -2.33
CA ARG A 75 9.36 -16.35 -0.88
C ARG A 75 10.60 -17.15 -0.49
N SER A 76 10.92 -18.20 -1.24
CA SER A 76 12.03 -19.11 -0.95
C SER A 76 13.35 -18.75 -1.64
N LEU A 77 13.52 -17.52 -2.12
CA LEU A 77 14.79 -17.07 -2.69
C LEU A 77 15.88 -16.88 -1.62
N PRO A 78 17.17 -17.08 -1.94
CA PRO A 78 17.71 -17.43 -3.26
C PRO A 78 18.00 -18.94 -3.35
N ILE A 79 17.59 -19.59 -4.45
CA ILE A 79 18.24 -20.83 -4.89
C ILE A 79 19.34 -20.40 -5.86
N PHE A 80 20.59 -20.33 -5.39
CA PHE A 80 21.76 -20.35 -6.28
C PHE A 80 22.16 -21.82 -6.55
N LYS A 81 22.20 -22.21 -7.82
CA LYS A 81 22.95 -23.36 -8.39
C LYS A 81 23.11 -23.05 -9.89
N GLU A 82 24.29 -23.09 -10.50
CA GLU A 82 25.35 -24.09 -10.37
C GLU A 82 26.71 -23.54 -9.93
N VAL A 83 27.36 -24.34 -9.09
CA VAL A 83 28.78 -24.27 -8.74
C VAL A 83 29.58 -24.62 -10.01
N SER A 84 30.23 -23.64 -10.63
CA SER A 84 31.52 -23.92 -11.26
C SER A 84 32.56 -24.05 -10.16
N ASP A 85 33.37 -25.10 -10.24
CA ASP A 85 34.41 -25.44 -9.27
C ASP A 85 35.29 -24.24 -8.91
N ASP A 86 34.96 -23.57 -7.80
CA ASP A 86 35.85 -22.90 -6.83
C ASP A 86 35.00 -21.99 -5.90
N VAL A 87 34.44 -22.61 -4.86
CA VAL A 87 33.86 -22.01 -3.63
C VAL A 87 32.88 -20.85 -3.81
N GLU A 88 31.59 -21.17 -4.00
CA GLU A 88 30.48 -20.27 -3.66
C GLU A 88 29.57 -20.89 -2.59
N LYS A 89 29.38 -20.15 -1.49
CA LYS A 89 28.55 -20.55 -0.34
C LYS A 89 27.09 -20.52 -0.74
N ALA A 90 26.44 -21.69 -0.66
CA ALA A 90 25.00 -21.83 -0.77
C ALA A 90 24.27 -20.77 0.08
N SER A 91 23.39 -19.99 -0.53
CA SER A 91 22.36 -19.29 0.23
C SER A 91 21.41 -20.35 0.78
N THR A 92 21.32 -20.45 2.11
CA THR A 92 20.31 -21.25 2.80
C THR A 92 18.91 -20.89 2.27
N PRO A 93 17.97 -21.85 2.16
CA PRO A 93 16.57 -21.51 1.88
C PRO A 93 16.08 -20.44 2.86
N ASP A 94 15.47 -19.37 2.35
CA ASP A 94 14.75 -18.37 3.15
C ASP A 94 13.24 -18.66 3.06
N ASP A 95 12.46 -18.07 3.95
CA ASP A 95 11.00 -17.99 3.81
C ASP A 95 10.58 -16.54 4.09
N TYR A 96 10.66 -15.73 3.04
CA TYR A 96 10.47 -14.28 3.11
C TYR A 96 9.49 -13.83 2.02
N ALA A 97 8.20 -13.89 2.35
CA ALA A 97 7.11 -13.49 1.48
C ALA A 97 7.27 -12.11 0.79
N PRO A 98 7.89 -11.08 1.41
CA PRO A 98 8.12 -9.81 0.74
C PRO A 98 9.00 -9.87 -0.52
N TYR A 99 9.76 -10.96 -0.77
CA TYR A 99 10.41 -11.17 -2.08
C TYR A 99 9.41 -11.17 -3.23
N ASN A 100 8.15 -11.58 -3.00
CA ASN A 100 7.15 -11.58 -4.07
C ASN A 100 6.90 -10.18 -4.67
N LYS A 101 7.22 -9.10 -3.96
CA LYS A 101 7.05 -7.73 -4.45
C LYS A 101 8.05 -7.35 -5.55
N PRO A 102 9.37 -7.23 -5.31
CA PRO A 102 10.33 -6.86 -6.35
C PRO A 102 10.35 -7.88 -7.49
N PHE A 103 10.39 -9.18 -7.18
CA PHE A 103 10.50 -10.22 -8.20
C PHE A 103 9.22 -10.38 -9.03
N GLY A 104 8.05 -10.20 -8.40
CA GLY A 104 6.77 -10.18 -9.10
C GLY A 104 6.62 -8.95 -10.00
N LEU A 105 7.04 -7.77 -9.53
CA LEU A 105 7.05 -6.54 -10.33
C LEU A 105 7.95 -6.67 -11.56
N ARG A 106 9.13 -7.27 -11.42
CA ARG A 106 10.03 -7.56 -12.54
C ARG A 106 9.37 -8.45 -13.58
N ASP A 107 8.87 -9.61 -13.16
CA ASP A 107 8.22 -10.59 -14.03
C ASP A 107 7.02 -9.98 -14.76
N TRP A 108 6.23 -9.15 -14.05
CA TRP A 108 5.12 -8.42 -14.64
C TRP A 108 5.57 -7.39 -15.69
N LEU A 109 6.59 -6.57 -15.41
CA LEU A 109 7.10 -5.60 -16.39
C LEU A 109 7.62 -6.26 -17.67
N GLU A 110 8.20 -7.46 -17.55
CA GLU A 110 8.78 -8.21 -18.66
C GLU A 110 7.74 -9.00 -19.47
N SER A 111 6.72 -9.55 -18.81
CA SER A 111 5.86 -10.58 -19.40
C SER A 111 4.35 -10.30 -19.35
N ALA A 112 3.93 -9.14 -18.82
CA ALA A 112 2.53 -8.77 -18.73
C ALA A 112 1.79 -8.92 -20.07
N ASN A 113 0.58 -9.46 -20.00
CA ASN A 113 -0.33 -9.56 -21.13
C ASN A 113 -1.72 -9.02 -20.74
N PRO A 114 -2.16 -7.87 -21.26
CA PRO A 114 -1.45 -7.01 -22.22
C PRO A 114 -0.20 -6.36 -21.62
N PRO A 115 0.80 -5.98 -22.44
CA PRO A 115 1.99 -5.26 -21.98
C PRO A 115 1.63 -3.95 -21.28
N VAL A 116 2.46 -3.56 -20.31
CA VAL A 116 2.33 -2.27 -19.60
C VAL A 116 2.66 -1.13 -20.57
N ARG A 117 1.68 -0.26 -20.83
CA ARG A 117 1.82 0.85 -21.81
C ARG A 117 1.82 2.21 -21.15
N GLU A 118 1.17 2.31 -20.00
CA GLU A 118 1.08 3.49 -19.17
C GLU A 118 2.48 4.00 -18.82
N GLU A 119 2.68 5.32 -18.89
CA GLU A 119 3.99 5.94 -18.63
C GLU A 119 4.32 5.98 -17.15
N LEU A 120 3.30 6.03 -16.30
CA LEU A 120 3.42 6.15 -14.86
C LEU A 120 2.88 4.89 -14.19
N VAL A 121 3.66 4.33 -13.28
CA VAL A 121 3.28 3.17 -12.47
C VAL A 121 3.10 3.62 -11.02
N VAL A 122 2.01 3.21 -10.40
CA VAL A 122 1.74 3.42 -8.98
C VAL A 122 1.80 2.08 -8.26
N VAL A 123 2.89 1.81 -7.55
CA VAL A 123 3.06 0.59 -6.76
C VAL A 123 2.35 0.76 -5.42
N LEU A 124 1.48 -0.20 -5.11
CA LEU A 124 0.59 -0.24 -3.95
C LEU A 124 0.88 -1.47 -3.08
N ASP A 125 0.45 -1.42 -1.82
CA ASP A 125 0.31 -2.58 -0.94
C ASP A 125 -1.16 -3.06 -0.96
N PRO A 126 -1.42 -4.36 -0.75
CA PRO A 126 -2.76 -4.94 -0.91
C PRO A 126 -3.76 -4.47 0.15
N ASP A 127 -3.30 -4.01 1.32
CA ASP A 127 -4.12 -3.50 2.42
C ASP A 127 -4.42 -2.00 2.32
N PHE A 128 -4.30 -1.43 1.11
CA PHE A 128 -4.84 -0.11 0.82
C PHE A 128 -6.34 -0.12 0.50
N LEU A 129 -7.04 0.92 0.93
CA LEU A 129 -8.41 1.24 0.54
C LEU A 129 -8.47 2.66 -0.02
N PHE A 130 -9.05 2.83 -1.21
CA PHE A 130 -9.28 4.14 -1.80
C PHE A 130 -10.47 4.84 -1.15
N ILE A 131 -10.28 6.10 -0.78
CA ILE A 131 -11.35 6.99 -0.30
C ILE A 131 -11.58 8.20 -1.20
N ARG A 132 -10.62 8.51 -2.09
CA ARG A 132 -10.78 9.44 -3.21
C ARG A 132 -9.79 9.06 -4.33
N PRO A 133 -9.94 9.60 -5.54
CA PRO A 133 -8.96 9.40 -6.59
C PRO A 133 -7.55 9.84 -6.16
N PHE A 134 -6.59 8.95 -6.39
CA PHE A 134 -5.15 9.21 -6.39
C PHE A 134 -4.76 9.87 -7.71
N ALA A 135 -3.94 10.92 -7.62
CA ALA A 135 -3.42 11.63 -8.78
C ALA A 135 -2.03 12.17 -8.47
N VAL A 136 -1.22 12.28 -9.51
CA VAL A 136 0.08 12.94 -9.57
C VAL A 136 0.10 13.81 -10.83
N ASN A 137 1.14 14.64 -11.00
CA ASN A 137 1.25 15.58 -12.12
C ASN A 137 0.03 16.51 -12.26
N THR A 138 -0.60 16.88 -11.14
CA THR A 138 -1.79 17.75 -11.16
C THR A 138 -1.45 19.21 -11.42
N GLY A 139 -0.17 19.58 -11.34
CA GLY A 139 0.29 20.98 -11.39
C GLY A 139 -0.08 21.76 -10.12
N GLY A 140 -0.66 21.09 -9.12
CA GLY A 140 -1.00 21.65 -7.84
C GLY A 140 0.24 21.72 -6.94
N ARG A 141 0.40 22.84 -6.24
CA ARG A 141 1.30 22.89 -5.08
C ARG A 141 0.68 22.05 -3.97
N VAL A 142 1.40 21.03 -3.49
CA VAL A 142 0.93 20.22 -2.36
C VAL A 142 1.19 20.99 -1.07
N THR A 143 0.35 22.01 -0.82
CA THR A 143 0.52 22.92 0.34
C THR A 143 0.16 22.29 1.68
N SER A 144 -0.46 21.11 1.68
CA SER A 144 -0.92 20.43 2.90
C SER A 144 0.13 19.49 3.49
N ALA A 145 1.12 19.04 2.71
CA ALA A 145 2.15 18.14 3.22
C ALA A 145 3.27 18.93 3.92
N LYS A 146 3.54 18.62 5.19
CA LYS A 146 4.34 19.49 6.08
C LYS A 146 5.69 18.90 6.47
N GLY A 147 5.93 17.62 6.23
CA GLY A 147 7.20 16.95 6.53
C GLY A 147 8.32 17.24 5.50
N GLY A 148 9.57 17.05 5.91
CA GLY A 148 10.77 17.21 5.08
C GLY A 148 11.55 18.50 5.31
N SER A 149 12.72 18.58 4.71
CA SER A 149 13.68 19.70 4.83
C SER A 149 13.62 20.70 3.68
N ARG A 150 12.92 20.36 2.59
CA ARG A 150 12.80 21.19 1.37
C ARG A 150 11.85 22.37 1.55
N ASP A 151 12.09 23.43 0.77
CA ASP A 151 11.15 24.56 0.68
C ASP A 151 9.82 24.08 0.07
N LYS A 152 8.74 24.30 0.81
CA LYS A 152 7.38 23.89 0.43
C LYS A 152 6.89 24.55 -0.86
N THR A 153 7.45 25.68 -1.23
CA THR A 153 7.11 26.38 -2.48
C THR A 153 7.67 25.67 -3.72
N GLU A 154 8.68 24.82 -3.54
CA GLU A 154 9.36 24.05 -4.59
C GLU A 154 8.90 22.58 -4.66
N VAL A 155 8.08 22.15 -3.71
CA VAL A 155 7.54 20.78 -3.65
C VAL A 155 6.30 20.68 -4.54
N THR A 156 6.35 19.79 -5.53
CA THR A 156 5.25 19.50 -6.46
C THR A 156 4.98 18.00 -6.53
N ASP A 157 3.81 17.61 -7.00
CA ASP A 157 3.45 16.20 -7.22
C ASP A 157 3.99 15.66 -8.56
N THR A 158 5.08 16.23 -9.06
CA THR A 158 5.66 15.87 -10.36
C THR A 158 6.33 14.49 -10.28
N VAL A 159 5.98 13.63 -11.23
CA VAL A 159 6.62 12.36 -11.56
C VAL A 159 7.17 12.47 -12.98
N ALA A 160 8.48 12.32 -13.12
CA ALA A 160 9.23 12.40 -14.37
C ALA A 160 10.49 11.53 -14.26
N THR A 161 11.24 11.35 -15.36
CA THR A 161 12.50 10.57 -15.33
C THR A 161 13.41 11.08 -14.19
N GLY A 162 13.79 10.19 -13.28
CA GLY A 162 14.63 10.49 -12.11
C GLY A 162 13.92 11.19 -10.94
N VAL A 163 12.61 11.47 -11.05
CA VAL A 163 11.80 12.12 -10.01
C VAL A 163 10.52 11.31 -9.78
N ALA A 164 10.41 10.70 -8.61
CA ALA A 164 9.25 9.92 -8.20
C ALA A 164 8.47 10.62 -7.08
N VAL A 165 7.28 10.11 -6.76
CA VAL A 165 6.48 10.55 -5.61
C VAL A 165 6.23 9.35 -4.70
N ALA A 166 6.38 9.53 -3.38
CA ALA A 166 6.13 8.45 -2.44
C ALA A 166 5.62 8.92 -1.08
N GLN A 167 5.06 7.98 -0.31
CA GLN A 167 4.70 8.22 1.07
C GLN A 167 5.97 8.28 1.92
N ARG A 168 6.07 9.31 2.77
CA ARG A 168 7.14 9.47 3.75
C ARG A 168 7.11 8.37 4.80
N TRP A 169 8.28 7.78 5.07
CA TRP A 169 8.55 6.73 6.06
C TRP A 169 9.85 6.99 6.83
N SER A 170 10.25 8.27 6.95
CA SER A 170 11.50 8.69 7.57
C SER A 170 11.64 8.27 9.03
N GLU A 171 10.55 8.28 9.81
CA GLU A 171 10.58 7.88 11.23
C GLU A 171 10.80 6.37 11.42
N TYR A 172 10.56 5.56 10.38
CA TYR A 172 10.67 4.10 10.42
C TYR A 172 11.95 3.59 9.74
N LEU A 173 12.27 4.15 8.57
CA LEU A 173 13.40 3.70 7.77
C LEU A 173 14.65 4.54 8.01
N GLY A 174 14.49 5.84 8.27
CA GLY A 174 15.60 6.78 8.47
C GLY A 174 16.74 6.57 7.47
N THR A 175 17.93 6.28 8.00
CA THR A 175 19.14 5.97 7.20
C THR A 175 19.44 4.48 7.06
N ALA A 176 18.57 3.59 7.54
CA ALA A 176 18.86 2.16 7.69
C ALA A 176 19.25 1.47 6.37
N ALA A 177 18.70 1.94 5.24
CA ALA A 177 19.07 1.42 3.92
C ALA A 177 20.55 1.68 3.59
N PHE A 178 21.10 2.81 4.03
CA PHE A 178 22.44 3.27 3.68
C PHE A 178 23.51 2.86 4.70
N GLU A 179 23.10 2.45 5.91
CA GLU A 179 24.01 1.94 6.94
C GLU A 179 24.75 0.70 6.46
N ASN A 180 26.09 0.75 6.53
CA ASN A 180 27.02 -0.30 6.11
C ASN A 180 26.69 -0.89 4.72
N SER A 181 26.18 -0.07 3.80
CA SER A 181 25.66 -0.52 2.50
C SER A 181 26.72 -0.59 1.39
N SER A 182 27.97 -0.21 1.64
CA SER A 182 28.99 -0.08 0.59
C SER A 182 29.30 -1.39 -0.15
N SER A 183 29.11 -2.56 0.47
CA SER A 183 29.25 -3.86 -0.21
C SER A 183 28.04 -4.26 -1.06
N ILE A 184 26.91 -3.59 -0.87
CA ILE A 184 25.63 -3.83 -1.56
C ILE A 184 25.43 -2.80 -2.68
N CYS A 185 25.70 -1.53 -2.38
CA CYS A 185 25.63 -0.40 -3.32
C CYS A 185 26.81 0.56 -3.07
N PRO A 186 27.99 0.29 -3.66
CA PRO A 186 29.14 1.20 -3.58
C PRO A 186 28.81 2.63 -4.04
N GLU A 187 27.98 2.76 -5.07
CA GLU A 187 27.55 4.04 -5.65
C GLU A 187 26.68 4.85 -4.69
N CYS A 188 26.01 4.19 -3.74
CA CYS A 188 25.17 4.83 -2.73
C CYS A 188 25.99 5.48 -1.62
N ALA A 189 27.31 5.22 -1.53
CA ALA A 189 28.19 5.85 -0.54
C ALA A 189 28.26 7.39 -0.68
N LYS A 190 27.90 7.93 -1.84
CA LYS A 190 27.81 9.38 -2.10
C LYS A 190 26.54 10.04 -1.55
N VAL A 191 25.55 9.24 -1.13
CA VAL A 191 24.29 9.74 -0.60
C VAL A 191 24.50 10.23 0.82
N SER A 192 24.26 11.52 1.06
CA SER A 192 24.35 12.09 2.39
C SER A 192 23.25 11.53 3.30
N LYS A 193 23.45 11.55 4.62
CA LYS A 193 22.38 11.15 5.57
C LYS A 193 21.12 12.01 5.41
N ALA A 194 21.27 13.28 5.06
CA ALA A 194 20.15 14.17 4.79
C ALA A 194 19.38 13.72 3.53
N ASP A 195 20.08 13.40 2.44
CA ASP A 195 19.46 12.93 1.21
C ASP A 195 18.82 11.55 1.39
N ALA A 196 19.45 10.65 2.14
CA ALA A 196 18.91 9.34 2.51
C ALA A 196 17.52 9.47 3.15
N THR A 197 17.40 10.33 4.17
CA THR A 197 16.13 10.57 4.87
C THR A 197 15.12 11.36 4.03
N GLU A 198 15.57 12.37 3.27
CA GLU A 198 14.66 13.25 2.53
C GLU A 198 14.04 12.56 1.30
N TYR A 199 14.86 11.82 0.54
CA TYR A 199 14.48 11.30 -0.79
C TYR A 199 14.27 9.80 -0.84
N PHE A 200 14.84 9.02 0.10
CA PHE A 200 14.88 7.55 -0.05
C PHE A 200 14.26 6.79 1.12
N ALA A 201 13.94 7.45 2.24
CA ALA A 201 13.20 6.84 3.35
C ALA A 201 11.68 6.82 3.07
N VAL A 202 11.29 5.95 2.14
CA VAL A 202 9.97 5.95 1.52
C VAL A 202 9.26 4.60 1.59
N GLY A 203 7.94 4.66 1.73
CA GLY A 203 7.05 3.51 1.62
C GLY A 203 5.94 3.76 0.59
N PRO A 204 5.14 2.73 0.28
CA PRO A 204 4.05 2.85 -0.68
C PRO A 204 2.97 3.85 -0.23
N PRO A 205 2.20 4.43 -1.16
CA PRO A 205 2.30 4.26 -2.62
C PRO A 205 3.58 4.88 -3.20
N TYR A 206 4.14 4.24 -4.24
CA TYR A 206 5.22 4.79 -5.06
C TYR A 206 4.66 5.15 -6.45
N ALA A 207 4.65 6.42 -6.83
CA ALA A 207 4.37 6.84 -8.20
C ALA A 207 5.70 7.15 -8.91
N ILE A 208 5.98 6.41 -9.97
CA ILE A 208 7.29 6.39 -10.65
C ILE A 208 7.06 6.21 -12.15
N THR A 209 7.98 6.70 -13.00
CA THR A 209 7.89 6.40 -14.42
C THR A 209 8.13 4.91 -14.67
N ARG A 210 7.45 4.33 -15.66
CA ARG A 210 7.67 2.94 -16.09
C ARG A 210 9.12 2.71 -16.49
N LYS A 211 9.77 3.73 -17.06
CA LYS A 211 11.18 3.71 -17.45
C LYS A 211 12.08 3.55 -16.22
N ASP A 212 11.99 4.46 -15.24
CA ASP A 212 12.82 4.41 -14.04
C ASP A 212 12.57 3.12 -13.25
N LEU A 213 11.31 2.68 -13.16
CA LEU A 213 10.94 1.44 -12.49
C LEU A 213 11.58 0.22 -13.17
N ALA A 214 11.58 0.17 -14.50
CA ALA A 214 12.22 -0.91 -15.24
C ALA A 214 13.74 -0.90 -15.08
N GLU A 215 14.37 0.29 -15.12
CA GLU A 215 15.83 0.43 -14.97
C GLU A 215 16.34 0.00 -13.58
N LEU A 216 15.58 0.26 -12.52
CA LEU A 216 15.99 -0.10 -11.16
C LEU A 216 15.65 -1.53 -10.72
N MET A 217 14.88 -2.28 -11.52
CA MET A 217 14.21 -3.49 -11.03
C MET A 217 15.16 -4.64 -10.67
N ASP A 218 16.22 -4.84 -11.47
CA ASP A 218 17.22 -5.88 -11.17
C ASP A 218 18.02 -5.56 -9.91
N ASP A 219 18.39 -4.29 -9.73
CA ASP A 219 19.03 -3.83 -8.51
C ASP A 219 18.10 -3.92 -7.31
N TYR A 220 16.81 -3.61 -7.47
CA TYR A 220 15.82 -3.76 -6.40
C TYR A 220 15.68 -5.22 -5.96
N CYS A 221 15.60 -6.16 -6.90
CA CYS A 221 15.60 -7.59 -6.61
C CYS A 221 16.87 -8.02 -5.86
N ASN A 222 18.04 -7.68 -6.41
CA ASN A 222 19.34 -8.07 -5.87
C ASN A 222 19.61 -7.45 -4.48
N MET A 223 19.40 -6.14 -4.35
CA MET A 223 19.63 -5.41 -3.10
C MET A 223 18.66 -5.81 -2.00
N THR A 224 17.44 -6.24 -2.34
CA THR A 224 16.50 -6.83 -1.37
C THR A 224 17.10 -8.10 -0.74
N VAL A 225 17.63 -9.01 -1.56
CA VAL A 225 18.30 -10.24 -1.08
C VAL A 225 19.52 -9.89 -0.24
N LEU A 226 20.40 -9.02 -0.73
CA LEU A 226 21.61 -8.64 -0.02
C LEU A 226 21.33 -7.93 1.31
N LYS A 227 20.29 -7.07 1.37
CA LYS A 227 19.84 -6.45 2.62
C LYS A 227 19.20 -7.44 3.57
N ARG A 228 18.47 -8.43 3.04
CA ARG A 228 17.91 -9.52 3.84
C ARG A 228 19.00 -10.33 4.51
N ASP A 229 20.06 -10.68 3.79
CA ASP A 229 21.23 -11.37 4.33
C ASP A 229 22.01 -10.48 5.32
N GLN A 230 22.25 -9.21 5.00
CA GLN A 230 22.94 -8.27 5.90
C GLN A 230 22.20 -8.08 7.23
N MET A 231 20.87 -8.15 7.23
CA MET A 231 20.02 -8.01 8.41
C MET A 231 19.75 -9.35 9.11
N ASN A 232 20.65 -10.32 8.94
CA ASN A 232 20.58 -11.67 9.52
C ASN A 232 19.27 -12.43 9.24
N ARG A 233 18.54 -12.05 8.19
CA ARG A 233 17.24 -12.62 7.85
C ARG A 233 16.19 -12.55 8.98
N GLU A 234 16.29 -11.56 9.85
CA GLU A 234 15.28 -11.33 10.88
C GLU A 234 14.41 -10.11 10.57
N HIS A 235 14.96 -9.14 9.84
CA HIS A 235 14.28 -7.88 9.58
C HIS A 235 13.18 -8.03 8.50
N TRP A 236 11.95 -7.62 8.84
CA TRP A 236 10.79 -7.73 7.94
C TRP A 236 10.83 -6.74 6.76
N MET A 237 11.47 -5.58 6.90
CA MET A 237 11.44 -4.51 5.89
C MET A 237 12.65 -4.51 4.95
N SER A 238 13.38 -5.62 4.81
CA SER A 238 14.55 -5.71 3.91
C SER A 238 14.22 -5.37 2.46
N GLU A 239 13.00 -5.68 2.02
CA GLU A 239 12.47 -5.26 0.71
C GLU A 239 12.45 -3.73 0.55
N MET A 240 11.87 -2.99 1.51
CA MET A 240 11.87 -1.52 1.44
C MET A 240 13.29 -0.93 1.45
N LEU A 241 14.22 -1.52 2.22
CA LEU A 241 15.62 -1.09 2.23
C LEU A 241 16.32 -1.35 0.89
N GLY A 242 16.00 -2.48 0.25
CA GLY A 242 16.46 -2.80 -1.10
C GLY A 242 15.96 -1.79 -2.13
N TYR A 243 14.68 -1.41 -2.05
CA TYR A 243 14.09 -0.38 -2.92
C TYR A 243 14.81 0.97 -2.76
N SER A 244 15.02 1.43 -1.52
CA SER A 244 15.71 2.70 -1.23
C SER A 244 17.11 2.75 -1.84
N LEU A 245 17.87 1.66 -1.75
CA LEU A 245 19.21 1.57 -2.35
C LEU A 245 19.15 1.54 -3.88
N ALA A 246 18.23 0.77 -4.46
CA ALA A 246 18.08 0.69 -5.92
C ALA A 246 17.69 2.07 -6.50
N ALA A 247 16.69 2.73 -5.92
CA ALA A 247 16.31 4.08 -6.32
C ALA A 247 17.49 5.06 -6.22
N ALA A 248 18.29 4.99 -5.15
CA ALA A 248 19.46 5.84 -4.97
C ALA A 248 20.57 5.58 -5.98
N LYS A 249 20.85 4.30 -6.31
CA LYS A 249 21.82 3.91 -7.34
C LYS A 249 21.46 4.50 -8.70
N HIS A 250 20.18 4.44 -9.05
CA HIS A 250 19.63 4.93 -10.33
C HIS A 250 19.29 6.43 -10.32
N GLY A 251 19.54 7.14 -9.21
CA GLY A 251 19.30 8.58 -9.13
C GLY A 251 17.82 8.98 -9.13
N VAL A 252 16.92 8.05 -8.82
CA VAL A 252 15.47 8.28 -8.76
C VAL A 252 15.12 8.87 -7.39
N LYS A 253 15.04 10.20 -7.30
CA LYS A 253 14.74 10.90 -6.05
C LYS A 253 13.23 11.02 -5.83
N HIS A 254 12.73 10.68 -4.65
CA HIS A 254 11.31 10.84 -4.32
C HIS A 254 11.02 12.22 -3.75
N THR A 255 10.01 12.89 -4.31
CA THR A 255 9.27 13.90 -3.55
C THR A 255 8.35 13.18 -2.58
N THR A 256 8.59 13.40 -1.29
CA THR A 256 7.97 12.64 -0.21
C THR A 256 6.83 13.40 0.45
N PHE A 257 5.67 12.75 0.56
CA PHE A 257 4.46 13.32 1.14
C PHE A 257 4.01 12.54 2.37
N ASP A 258 3.46 13.26 3.36
CA ASP A 258 2.87 12.70 4.58
C ASP A 258 1.37 12.37 4.42
N ASN A 259 0.77 12.66 3.26
CA ASN A 259 -0.67 12.60 3.01
C ASN A 259 -1.08 11.80 1.75
N LEU A 260 -0.33 10.76 1.36
CA LEU A 260 -0.75 9.84 0.28
C LEU A 260 -1.54 8.64 0.82
N ALA A 261 -1.20 8.16 2.01
CA ALA A 261 -1.92 7.10 2.68
C ALA A 261 -1.90 7.28 4.19
N LEU A 262 -3.09 7.32 4.81
CA LEU A 262 -3.22 7.27 6.27
C LEU A 262 -2.85 5.87 6.73
N GLY A 263 -1.87 5.71 7.63
CA GLY A 263 -1.44 4.40 8.12
C GLY A 263 -1.32 4.30 9.64
N ASN A 264 -1.87 5.27 10.37
CA ASN A 264 -1.64 5.46 11.81
C ASN A 264 -0.15 5.46 12.18
N LYS A 265 0.68 6.13 11.36
CA LYS A 265 2.14 6.18 11.53
C LYS A 265 2.60 7.58 11.95
N ALA A 266 3.76 7.67 12.58
CA ALA A 266 4.30 8.94 13.09
C ALA A 266 4.41 10.04 12.01
N ASP A 267 4.75 9.64 10.78
CA ASP A 267 4.87 10.51 9.60
C ASP A 267 3.51 10.90 8.96
N ASP A 268 2.36 10.50 9.51
CA ASP A 268 1.06 10.82 8.91
C ASP A 268 0.66 12.29 9.06
N TYR A 269 0.10 12.85 7.98
CA TYR A 269 -0.52 14.17 8.04
C TYR A 269 -1.79 14.13 8.89
N THR A 270 -1.75 14.79 10.06
CA THR A 270 -2.90 14.89 10.99
C THR A 270 -3.66 16.21 10.88
N GLY A 271 -3.27 17.13 10.00
CA GLY A 271 -3.86 18.47 9.95
C GLY A 271 -5.35 18.45 9.62
N PHE A 272 -5.76 17.52 8.73
CA PHE A 272 -7.14 17.44 8.23
C PHE A 272 -8.18 17.16 9.32
N VAL A 273 -7.82 16.47 10.42
CA VAL A 273 -8.78 16.18 11.50
C VAL A 273 -9.20 17.44 12.27
N ASN A 274 -8.38 18.49 12.27
CA ASN A 274 -8.68 19.75 12.96
C ASN A 274 -9.71 20.60 12.20
N ILE A 275 -9.77 20.46 10.88
CA ILE A 275 -10.69 21.23 10.03
C ILE A 275 -12.03 20.52 9.82
N MET A 276 -12.21 19.33 10.39
CA MET A 276 -13.43 18.56 10.28
C MET A 276 -14.60 19.22 11.01
N LYS A 277 -15.60 19.62 10.22
CA LYS A 277 -16.85 20.21 10.72
C LYS A 277 -17.85 19.14 11.20
N GLY A 278 -17.90 18.00 10.51
CA GLY A 278 -18.82 16.90 10.81
C GLY A 278 -18.22 15.81 11.69
N ASN A 279 -19.07 14.85 12.07
CA ASN A 279 -18.69 13.65 12.81
C ASN A 279 -18.51 12.48 11.83
N PRO A 280 -17.28 11.96 11.63
CA PRO A 280 -17.01 10.83 10.74
C PRO A 280 -17.60 9.50 11.25
N CYS A 281 -18.13 9.42 12.46
CA CYS A 281 -18.79 8.22 13.02
C CYS A 281 -20.32 8.34 13.05
N GLU A 282 -20.90 9.44 12.54
CA GLU A 282 -22.36 9.71 12.61
C GLU A 282 -23.16 8.83 11.66
N ASP A 283 -22.90 8.96 10.35
CA ASP A 283 -23.53 8.12 9.32
C ASP A 283 -22.88 6.71 9.36
N PRO A 284 -23.62 5.60 9.53
CA PRO A 284 -23.01 4.28 9.62
C PRO A 284 -22.55 3.71 8.27
N VAL A 285 -22.88 4.35 7.14
CA VAL A 285 -22.67 3.89 5.76
C VAL A 285 -21.71 4.80 4.99
N THR A 286 -21.93 6.11 5.06
CA THR A 286 -21.23 7.08 4.20
C THR A 286 -19.98 7.62 4.91
N PRO A 287 -18.77 7.46 4.35
CA PRO A 287 -17.57 8.06 4.91
C PRO A 287 -17.60 9.58 4.73
N LEU A 288 -17.24 10.32 5.78
CA LEU A 288 -17.03 11.76 5.70
C LEU A 288 -15.57 12.00 5.29
N ILE A 289 -15.33 12.43 4.05
CA ILE A 289 -13.98 12.59 3.50
C ILE A 289 -13.67 14.09 3.34
N PRO A 290 -12.89 14.71 4.25
CA PRO A 290 -12.48 16.09 4.09
C PRO A 290 -11.48 16.23 2.93
N GLY A 291 -11.46 17.39 2.26
CA GLY A 291 -10.64 17.59 1.05
C GLY A 291 -9.13 17.40 1.25
N GLU A 292 -8.63 17.61 2.47
CA GLU A 292 -7.21 17.38 2.82
C GLU A 292 -6.90 15.95 3.30
N ALA A 293 -7.90 15.06 3.41
CA ALA A 293 -7.63 13.67 3.76
C ALA A 293 -6.75 13.00 2.68
N PRO A 294 -5.86 12.07 3.08
CA PRO A 294 -5.12 11.27 2.11
C PRO A 294 -6.06 10.47 1.20
N PRO A 295 -5.67 10.17 -0.05
CA PRO A 295 -6.50 9.42 -0.96
C PRO A 295 -6.68 7.94 -0.58
N LEU A 296 -5.75 7.42 0.22
CA LEU A 296 -5.73 6.02 0.64
C LEU A 296 -5.79 5.91 2.17
N LEU A 297 -6.43 4.84 2.64
CA LEU A 297 -6.23 4.27 3.97
C LEU A 297 -5.30 3.06 3.84
N HIS A 298 -4.37 2.89 4.76
CA HIS A 298 -3.40 1.82 4.83
C HIS A 298 -3.63 0.98 6.09
N GLY A 299 -3.81 -0.32 5.92
CA GLY A 299 -3.97 -1.29 7.00
C GLY A 299 -2.68 -1.70 7.72
N CYS A 300 -1.56 -0.97 7.57
CA CYS A 300 -0.27 -1.38 8.15
C CYS A 300 -0.27 -1.40 9.69
N HIS A 301 -0.95 -0.45 10.33
CA HIS A 301 -1.19 -0.43 11.77
C HIS A 301 -2.70 -0.49 12.06
N ALA A 302 -3.04 -0.84 13.30
CA ALA A 302 -4.41 -0.77 13.78
C ALA A 302 -4.83 0.70 14.00
N TYR A 303 -6.08 1.01 13.69
CA TYR A 303 -6.74 2.19 14.26
C TYR A 303 -7.54 1.72 15.47
N GLU A 304 -7.46 2.44 16.59
CA GLU A 304 -8.15 2.09 17.84
C GLU A 304 -8.83 3.32 18.47
N ALA A 305 -10.07 3.16 18.96
CA ALA A 305 -10.77 4.23 19.66
C ALA A 305 -11.84 3.67 20.61
N ASP A 306 -12.19 4.42 21.66
CA ASP A 306 -13.18 4.01 22.65
C ASP A 306 -14.51 4.76 22.46
N ASP A 307 -15.62 4.10 22.77
CA ASP A 307 -16.94 4.75 22.88
C ASP A 307 -17.24 5.22 24.32
N ASP A 308 -18.36 5.92 24.50
CA ASP A 308 -18.84 6.47 25.77
C ASP A 308 -19.29 5.43 26.80
N ARG A 309 -19.30 4.15 26.42
CA ARG A 309 -19.54 3.01 27.33
C ARG A 309 -18.24 2.27 27.67
N GLY A 310 -17.09 2.79 27.22
CA GLY A 310 -15.78 2.15 27.41
C GLY A 310 -15.56 0.93 26.52
N LEU A 311 -16.32 0.78 25.43
CA LEU A 311 -16.06 -0.28 24.46
C LEU A 311 -15.00 0.17 23.46
N LYS A 312 -13.95 -0.64 23.33
CA LYS A 312 -12.92 -0.45 22.30
C LYS A 312 -13.45 -0.84 20.90
N TRP A 313 -13.17 0.02 19.94
CA TRP A 313 -13.40 -0.15 18.52
C TRP A 313 -12.06 -0.18 17.81
N MET A 314 -11.92 -1.06 16.82
CA MET A 314 -10.70 -1.14 16.06
C MET A 314 -10.93 -1.54 14.62
N PHE A 315 -10.00 -1.12 13.77
CA PHE A 315 -9.84 -1.64 12.42
C PHE A 315 -8.40 -2.10 12.27
N TYR A 316 -8.20 -3.41 12.10
CA TYR A 316 -6.89 -4.01 11.95
C TYR A 316 -6.95 -5.21 11.01
N LYS A 317 -6.09 -5.23 9.99
CA LYS A 317 -6.12 -6.26 8.92
C LYS A 317 -6.01 -7.68 9.46
N HIS A 318 -5.23 -7.89 10.52
CA HIS A 318 -5.03 -9.22 11.10
C HIS A 318 -6.26 -9.77 11.85
N LEU A 319 -7.29 -8.95 12.08
CA LEU A 319 -8.54 -9.38 12.71
C LEU A 319 -9.67 -9.59 11.71
N ILE A 320 -9.45 -9.28 10.42
CA ILE A 320 -10.45 -9.48 9.38
C ILE A 320 -10.54 -10.98 9.06
N PRO A 321 -11.72 -11.61 9.20
CA PRO A 321 -11.86 -13.01 8.82
C PRO A 321 -11.61 -13.23 7.31
N ASN A 322 -10.93 -14.31 6.96
CA ASN A 322 -10.59 -14.62 5.56
C ASN A 322 -11.83 -14.85 4.68
N ASN A 323 -12.97 -15.20 5.28
CA ASN A 323 -14.23 -15.47 4.58
C ASN A 323 -15.18 -14.26 4.51
N MET A 324 -14.74 -13.03 4.83
CA MET A 324 -15.64 -11.86 4.90
C MET A 324 -16.44 -11.61 3.61
N PHE A 325 -15.92 -12.00 2.46
CA PHE A 325 -16.55 -11.85 1.16
C PHE A 325 -17.58 -12.95 0.81
N THR A 326 -17.81 -13.95 1.67
CA THR A 326 -18.90 -14.92 1.48
C THR A 326 -20.28 -14.30 1.69
N CYS A 327 -21.31 -14.83 1.05
CA CYS A 327 -22.67 -14.26 1.06
C CYS A 327 -23.32 -14.28 2.45
N ASP A 328 -22.97 -15.23 3.30
CA ASP A 328 -23.50 -15.42 4.66
C ASP A 328 -22.78 -14.59 5.73
N SER A 329 -21.54 -14.16 5.47
CA SER A 329 -20.74 -13.35 6.39
C SER A 329 -21.39 -12.01 6.72
N TRP A 330 -21.38 -11.64 8.00
CA TRP A 330 -21.86 -10.32 8.47
C TRP A 330 -21.00 -9.19 7.90
N LEU A 331 -21.58 -7.99 7.86
CA LEU A 331 -20.84 -6.75 7.69
C LEU A 331 -20.22 -6.33 9.03
N LEU A 332 -19.15 -5.55 8.97
CA LEU A 332 -18.53 -4.96 10.16
C LEU A 332 -19.53 -4.03 10.87
N ALA A 333 -19.54 -4.08 12.20
CA ALA A 333 -20.29 -3.15 13.03
C ALA A 333 -19.69 -1.75 12.92
N SER A 334 -20.54 -0.74 12.71
CA SER A 334 -20.12 0.66 12.67
C SER A 334 -19.91 1.21 14.08
N PRO A 335 -18.80 1.92 14.36
CA PRO A 335 -18.62 2.61 15.64
C PRO A 335 -19.68 3.70 15.82
N PRO A 336 -20.15 3.95 17.06
CA PRO A 336 -21.13 5.00 17.34
C PRO A 336 -20.51 6.40 17.22
N ALA A 337 -21.38 7.40 17.04
CA ALA A 337 -21.03 8.82 17.00
C ALA A 337 -20.21 9.30 18.22
N SER A 338 -20.34 8.62 19.37
CA SER A 338 -19.61 8.94 20.59
C SER A 338 -18.10 8.74 20.46
N VAL A 339 -17.63 7.81 19.61
CA VAL A 339 -16.19 7.57 19.35
C VAL A 339 -15.48 8.85 18.92
N TRP A 340 -15.99 9.52 17.89
CA TRP A 340 -15.45 10.81 17.45
C TRP A 340 -15.69 11.92 18.47
N THR A 341 -16.86 11.93 19.12
CA THR A 341 -17.20 12.97 20.10
C THR A 341 -16.20 13.00 21.26
N LEU A 342 -15.80 11.83 21.76
CA LEU A 342 -14.77 11.69 22.80
C LEU A 342 -13.39 12.10 22.28
N ALA A 343 -12.99 11.61 21.10
CA ALA A 343 -11.73 11.96 20.48
C ALA A 343 -11.60 13.49 20.28
N LYS A 344 -12.63 14.13 19.71
CA LYS A 344 -12.67 15.59 19.49
C LYS A 344 -12.63 16.38 20.79
N ARG A 345 -13.29 15.91 21.87
CA ARG A 345 -13.23 16.53 23.20
C ARG A 345 -11.83 16.49 23.81
N SER A 346 -11.06 15.44 23.55
CA SER A 346 -9.68 15.33 24.04
C SER A 346 -8.72 16.36 23.45
N ARG A 347 -9.05 16.90 22.26
CA ARG A 347 -8.17 17.78 21.45
C ARG A 347 -6.82 17.14 21.09
N ASP A 348 -6.67 15.84 21.30
CA ASP A 348 -5.52 15.05 20.91
C ASP A 348 -5.67 14.66 19.43
N LYS A 349 -4.74 15.14 18.60
CA LYS A 349 -4.75 14.90 17.15
C LYS A 349 -4.62 13.43 16.81
N GLN A 350 -3.85 12.68 17.60
CA GLN A 350 -3.64 11.26 17.38
C GLN A 350 -4.93 10.50 17.67
N ARG A 351 -5.59 10.78 18.81
CA ARG A 351 -6.90 10.18 19.12
C ARG A 351 -7.97 10.51 18.08
N MET A 352 -7.97 11.75 17.59
CA MET A 352 -8.87 12.16 16.51
C MET A 352 -8.57 11.41 15.21
N LEU A 353 -7.29 11.26 14.84
CA LEU A 353 -6.87 10.49 13.67
C LEU A 353 -7.28 9.02 13.78
N GLU A 354 -7.10 8.40 14.94
CA GLU A 354 -7.51 7.01 15.16
C GLU A 354 -9.02 6.84 15.09
N ALA A 355 -9.79 7.72 15.73
CA ALA A 355 -11.26 7.71 15.63
C ALA A 355 -11.73 7.89 14.18
N TYR A 356 -11.11 8.81 13.42
CA TYR A 356 -11.38 8.98 11.99
C TYR A 356 -11.04 7.70 11.21
N GLY A 357 -9.86 7.12 11.47
CA GLY A 357 -9.36 5.91 10.81
C GLY A 357 -10.27 4.70 11.03
N VAL A 358 -10.70 4.43 12.28
CA VAL A 358 -11.67 3.35 12.56
C VAL A 358 -12.99 3.60 11.84
N CYS A 359 -13.58 4.78 12.02
CA CYS A 359 -14.91 5.06 11.47
C CYS A 359 -14.93 5.08 9.95
N THR A 360 -13.86 5.55 9.30
CA THR A 360 -13.76 5.59 7.84
C THR A 360 -13.42 4.21 7.27
N SER A 361 -12.43 3.51 7.82
CA SER A 361 -12.01 2.20 7.32
C SER A 361 -13.13 1.16 7.40
N VAL A 362 -13.88 1.11 8.50
CA VAL A 362 -15.04 0.22 8.64
C VAL A 362 -16.09 0.47 7.55
N LYS A 363 -16.38 1.74 7.25
CA LYS A 363 -17.37 2.10 6.24
C LYS A 363 -16.91 1.73 4.84
N VAL A 364 -15.68 2.09 4.48
CA VAL A 364 -15.10 1.82 3.16
C VAL A 364 -14.97 0.32 2.93
N PHE A 365 -14.57 -0.44 3.96
CA PHE A 365 -14.54 -1.90 3.88
C PHE A 365 -15.96 -2.49 3.71
N ASN A 366 -16.94 -2.04 4.50
CA ASN A 366 -18.33 -2.48 4.34
C ASN A 366 -18.90 -2.13 2.95
N GLN A 367 -18.54 -0.98 2.39
CA GLN A 367 -18.89 -0.59 1.03
C GLN A 367 -18.31 -1.59 0.01
N ALA A 368 -17.04 -1.96 0.14
CA ALA A 368 -16.42 -2.98 -0.71
C ALA A 368 -17.11 -4.36 -0.57
N LEU A 369 -17.47 -4.78 0.65
CA LEU A 369 -18.23 -6.01 0.88
C LEU A 369 -19.60 -5.97 0.19
N VAL A 370 -20.32 -4.84 0.30
CA VAL A 370 -21.63 -4.69 -0.35
C VAL A 370 -21.50 -4.71 -1.86
N ASP A 371 -20.52 -4.01 -2.43
CA ASP A 371 -20.30 -3.98 -3.88
C ASP A 371 -19.99 -5.36 -4.45
N PHE A 372 -19.12 -6.11 -3.75
CA PHE A 372 -18.82 -7.49 -4.11
C PHE A 372 -20.06 -8.38 -4.00
N LYS A 373 -20.68 -8.42 -2.81
CA LYS A 373 -21.77 -9.37 -2.53
C LYS A 373 -22.99 -9.11 -3.40
N THR A 374 -23.26 -7.86 -3.76
CA THR A 374 -24.33 -7.51 -4.71
C THR A 374 -24.12 -8.16 -6.09
N LYS A 375 -22.87 -8.27 -6.56
CA LYS A 375 -22.54 -8.92 -7.83
C LYS A 375 -22.46 -10.44 -7.70
N MET A 376 -21.98 -10.93 -6.56
CA MET A 376 -21.56 -12.32 -6.39
C MET A 376 -22.64 -13.23 -5.79
N CYS A 377 -23.62 -12.67 -5.07
CA CYS A 377 -24.63 -13.42 -4.32
C CYS A 377 -26.03 -13.24 -4.96
N PRO A 378 -26.41 -14.07 -5.95
CA PRO A 378 -27.68 -13.92 -6.67
C PRO A 378 -28.92 -14.12 -5.78
N ASP A 379 -28.82 -14.95 -4.74
CA ASP A 379 -29.90 -15.22 -3.80
C ASP A 379 -29.95 -14.21 -2.63
N GLY A 380 -29.19 -13.12 -2.74
CA GLY A 380 -28.99 -12.15 -1.67
C GLY A 380 -27.83 -12.48 -0.74
N PHE A 381 -27.55 -11.57 0.18
CA PHE A 381 -26.44 -11.69 1.12
C PHE A 381 -26.81 -11.11 2.49
N ASN A 382 -26.02 -11.48 3.50
CA ASN A 382 -26.22 -11.06 4.87
C ASN A 382 -25.87 -9.57 5.06
N GLN A 383 -26.87 -8.76 5.36
CA GLN A 383 -26.72 -7.31 5.55
C GLN A 383 -26.52 -6.90 7.02
N ASN A 384 -26.45 -7.86 7.95
CA ASN A 384 -26.29 -7.55 9.38
C ASN A 384 -24.92 -6.91 9.65
N ARG A 385 -24.92 -5.68 10.19
CA ARG A 385 -23.72 -4.92 10.59
C ARG A 385 -23.40 -5.13 12.07
N ARG A 386 -23.02 -6.36 12.42
CA ARG A 386 -22.84 -6.77 13.83
C ARG A 386 -21.47 -7.37 14.13
N LEU A 387 -20.61 -7.57 13.12
CA LEU A 387 -19.29 -8.14 13.34
C LEU A 387 -18.35 -7.07 13.91
N ARG A 388 -17.98 -7.20 15.19
CA ARG A 388 -16.96 -6.35 15.80
C ARG A 388 -15.60 -7.02 15.67
N LEU A 389 -14.60 -6.22 15.34
CA LEU A 389 -13.19 -6.63 15.43
C LEU A 389 -12.73 -6.40 16.87
N VAL A 390 -12.22 -7.47 17.49
CA VAL A 390 -11.71 -7.47 18.87
C VAL A 390 -10.40 -8.26 18.91
N LYS A 391 -9.48 -7.87 19.79
CA LYS A 391 -8.20 -8.59 20.00
C LYS A 391 -8.40 -9.91 20.73
#